data_AF-A0A316H0J6-F1
#
_entry.id   AF-A0A316H0J6-F1
#
_cell.length_a   1.000
_cell.length_b   1.000
_cell.length_c   1.000
_cell.angle_alpha   90.00
_cell.angle_beta   90.00
_cell.angle_gamma   90.00
#
_symmetry.space_group_name_H-M   'P 1'
#
loop_
_entity.id
_entity.type
_entity.pdbx_description
1 polymer ?
#
loop_
_entity_poly.entity_id
_entity_poly.type
_entity_poly.pdbx_seq_one_letter_code
_entity_poly.pdbx_strand_id
1 'polypeptide(L)'
;MRTILLAACLTLLAAEAQAESRYNTTSMSCARLQQTVRSDGAAILRWVSPTSGVQRYDRFVRDDSFCQVAFETKLTTVPAADTKSCRVYNCKPVQRFFDR
;
A
#
# COMPACT_ATOMS: atom_id res chain seq x y z
N MET A 1 28.15 -10.73 29.02
CA MET A 1 28.46 -10.19 27.68
C MET A 1 27.66 -10.86 26.55
N ARG A 2 27.62 -12.20 26.42
CA ARG A 2 26.83 -12.89 25.36
C ARG A 2 25.33 -12.56 25.36
N THR A 3 24.71 -12.45 26.54
CA THR A 3 23.27 -12.15 26.68
C THR A 3 22.89 -10.75 26.20
N ILE A 4 23.79 -9.78 26.33
CA ILE A 4 23.58 -8.39 25.88
C ILE A 4 23.63 -8.32 24.34
N LEU A 5 24.56 -9.06 23.73
CA LEU A 5 24.67 -9.17 22.26
C LEU A 5 23.43 -9.85 21.65
N LEU A 6 22.91 -10.88 22.30
CA LEU A 6 21.66 -11.54 21.87
C LEU A 6 20.46 -10.60 21.98
N ALA A 7 20.32 -9.85 23.07
CA ALA A 7 19.24 -8.88 23.24
C ALA A 7 19.30 -7.74 22.19
N ALA A 8 20.49 -7.28 21.83
CA ALA A 8 20.69 -6.26 20.78
C ALA A 8 20.33 -6.76 19.38
N CYS A 9 20.54 -8.05 19.08
CA CYS A 9 20.10 -8.62 17.80
C CYS A 9 18.57 -8.73 17.68
N LEU A 10 17.85 -8.97 18.78
CA LEU A 10 16.39 -9.07 18.74
C LEU A 10 15.71 -7.71 18.47
N THR A 11 16.32 -6.58 18.84
CA THR A 11 15.73 -5.25 18.57
C THR A 11 15.74 -4.86 17.09
N LEU A 12 16.53 -5.53 16.25
CA LEU A 12 16.55 -5.32 14.79
C LEU A 12 15.32 -5.94 14.08
N LEU A 13 14.55 -6.77 14.78
CA LEU A 13 13.30 -7.36 14.27
C LEU A 13 12.07 -6.48 14.56
N ALA A 14 12.26 -5.26 15.06
CA ALA A 14 11.18 -4.30 15.21
C ALA A 14 10.67 -3.91 13.81
N ALA A 15 9.72 -4.68 13.30
CA ALA A 15 8.98 -4.37 12.08
C ALA A 15 8.42 -2.96 12.24
N GLU A 16 8.80 -2.10 11.32
CA GLU A 16 8.63 -0.68 11.45
C GLU A 16 7.13 -0.39 11.42
N ALA A 17 6.57 0.05 12.55
CA ALA A 17 5.26 0.68 12.58
C ALA A 17 5.38 2.08 12.00
N GLN A 18 5.82 2.17 10.74
CA GLN A 18 5.88 3.41 10.00
C GLN A 18 4.47 3.96 9.91
N ALA A 19 4.27 5.19 10.38
CA ALA A 19 3.02 5.91 10.20
C ALA A 19 2.80 6.11 8.70
N GLU A 20 2.04 5.20 8.08
CA GLU A 20 1.82 5.23 6.64
C GLU A 20 1.16 6.54 6.22
N SER A 21 1.79 7.23 5.26
CA SER A 21 1.26 8.46 4.68
C SER A 21 -0.16 8.26 4.16
N ARG A 22 -1.03 9.26 4.36
CA ARG A 22 -2.44 9.20 3.96
C ARG A 22 -2.79 10.30 2.98
N TYR A 23 -3.25 9.93 1.79
CA TYR A 23 -3.54 10.87 0.72
C TYR A 23 -4.98 10.78 0.21
N ASN A 24 -5.59 11.94 -0.08
CA ASN A 24 -6.83 11.98 -0.84
C ASN A 24 -6.50 11.85 -2.34
N THR A 25 -7.06 10.87 -3.03
CA THR A 25 -6.71 10.64 -4.44
C THR A 25 -7.25 11.73 -5.35
N THR A 26 -8.42 12.31 -5.02
CA THR A 26 -9.07 13.34 -5.85
C THR A 26 -8.44 14.73 -5.72
N SER A 27 -7.43 14.89 -4.85
CA SER A 27 -6.66 16.15 -4.73
C SER A 27 -5.36 16.14 -5.54
N MET A 28 -5.07 15.08 -6.31
CA MET A 28 -3.84 14.94 -7.11
C MET A 28 -4.17 14.44 -8.51
N SER A 29 -3.35 14.82 -9.50
CA SER A 29 -3.35 14.16 -10.81
C SER A 29 -2.89 12.72 -10.67
N CYS A 30 -3.28 11.86 -11.61
CA CYS A 30 -2.92 10.44 -11.58
C CYS A 30 -1.40 10.24 -11.60
N ALA A 31 -0.69 11.02 -12.42
CA ALA A 31 0.78 10.98 -12.46
C ALA A 31 1.39 11.34 -11.11
N ARG A 32 0.88 12.39 -10.44
CA ARG A 32 1.37 12.78 -9.12
C ARG A 32 1.05 11.72 -8.06
N LEU A 33 -0.17 11.17 -8.08
CA LEU A 33 -0.60 10.12 -7.17
C LEU A 33 0.31 8.87 -7.28
N GLN A 34 0.56 8.40 -8.51
CA GLN A 34 1.47 7.29 -8.77
C GLN A 34 2.89 7.59 -8.29
N GLN A 35 3.40 8.79 -8.56
CA GLN A 35 4.73 9.19 -8.10
C GLN A 35 4.81 9.24 -6.57
N THR A 36 3.76 9.70 -5.90
CA THR A 36 3.67 9.71 -4.43
C THR A 36 3.74 8.28 -3.88
N VAL A 37 2.92 7.35 -4.39
CA VAL A 37 2.99 5.93 -3.96
C VAL A 37 4.36 5.31 -4.23
N ARG A 38 4.98 5.62 -5.38
CA ARG A 38 6.33 5.14 -5.72
C ARG A 38 7.41 5.68 -4.78
N SER A 39 7.30 6.94 -4.38
CA SER A 39 8.24 7.61 -3.47
C SER A 39 8.15 7.04 -2.06
N ASP A 40 6.92 6.87 -1.57
CA ASP A 40 6.67 6.40 -0.21
C ASP A 40 6.84 4.87 -0.09
N GLY A 41 6.82 4.16 -1.22
CA GLY A 41 6.83 2.70 -1.28
C GLY A 41 5.47 2.09 -0.95
N ALA A 42 4.80 2.59 0.09
CA ALA A 42 3.41 2.27 0.42
C ALA A 42 2.69 3.46 1.06
N ALA A 43 1.41 3.63 0.74
CA ALA A 43 0.59 4.70 1.29
C ALA A 43 -0.89 4.29 1.40
N ILE A 44 -1.61 4.88 2.36
CA ILE A 44 -3.06 4.77 2.45
C ILE A 44 -3.69 5.82 1.53
N LEU A 45 -4.40 5.35 0.51
CA LEU A 45 -5.19 6.23 -0.33
C LEU A 45 -6.64 6.24 0.15
N ARG A 46 -7.26 7.42 0.16
CA ARG A 46 -8.68 7.60 0.50
C ARG A 46 -9.41 8.38 -0.58
N TRP A 47 -10.67 8.05 -0.82
CA TRP A 47 -11.54 8.74 -1.76
C TRP A 47 -13.00 8.45 -1.47
N VAL A 48 -13.90 9.33 -1.89
CA VAL A 48 -15.33 9.02 -1.92
C VAL A 48 -15.63 8.28 -3.21
N SER A 49 -16.28 7.11 -3.12
CA SER A 49 -16.70 6.35 -4.31
C SER A 49 -17.59 7.22 -5.20
N PRO A 50 -17.25 7.43 -6.49
CA PRO A 50 -18.10 8.21 -7.40
C PRO A 50 -19.47 7.56 -7.65
N THR A 51 -19.57 6.23 -7.46
CA THR A 51 -20.79 5.47 -7.70
C THR A 51 -21.66 5.37 -6.45
N SER A 52 -21.05 5.02 -5.30
CA SER A 52 -21.82 4.74 -4.08
C SER A 52 -21.82 5.88 -3.06
N GLY A 53 -21.03 6.94 -3.24
CA GLY A 53 -20.87 8.02 -2.25
C GLY A 53 -20.19 7.60 -0.94
N VAL A 54 -19.78 6.34 -0.82
CA VAL A 54 -19.15 5.80 0.40
C VAL A 54 -17.68 6.16 0.43
N GLN A 55 -17.20 6.61 1.59
CA GLN A 55 -15.78 6.81 1.85
C GLN A 55 -15.02 5.48 1.74
N ARG A 56 -14.06 5.41 0.83
CA ARG A 56 -13.15 4.28 0.61
C ARG A 56 -11.76 4.65 1.08
N TYR A 57 -11.05 3.64 1.55
CA TYR A 57 -9.64 3.70 1.83
C TYR A 57 -9.05 2.30 1.62
N ASP A 58 -7.82 2.23 1.13
CA ASP A 58 -7.05 1.00 1.03
C ASP A 58 -5.55 1.34 1.05
N ARG A 59 -4.70 0.34 1.29
CA ARG A 59 -3.24 0.47 1.22
C ARG A 59 -2.77 0.15 -0.19
N PHE A 60 -2.02 1.07 -0.77
CA PHE A 60 -1.43 0.94 -2.10
C PHE A 60 0.08 0.94 -2.00
N VAL A 61 0.70 0.17 -2.89
CA VAL A 61 2.14 -0.11 -2.85
C VAL A 61 2.79 0.17 -4.20
N ARG A 62 4.10 0.37 -4.18
CA ARG A 62 4.93 0.54 -5.38
C ARG A 62 5.02 -0.76 -6.19
N ASP A 63 5.33 -1.86 -5.52
CA ASP A 63 5.62 -3.17 -6.10
C ASP A 63 5.47 -4.30 -5.04
N ASP A 64 5.70 -5.56 -5.47
CA ASP A 64 5.55 -6.76 -4.63
C ASP A 64 6.43 -6.77 -3.38
N SER A 65 7.54 -6.03 -3.35
CA SER A 65 8.44 -6.01 -2.19
C SER A 65 7.81 -5.38 -0.94
N PHE A 66 6.71 -4.63 -1.11
CA PHE A 66 5.93 -4.03 -0.02
C PHE A 66 4.69 -4.86 0.38
N CYS A 67 4.47 -6.01 -0.27
CA CYS A 67 3.43 -6.95 0.11
C CYS A 67 3.92 -7.92 1.19
N GLN A 68 3.00 -8.34 2.05
CA GLN A 68 3.28 -9.38 3.05
C GLN A 68 3.52 -10.73 2.36
N VAL A 69 4.13 -11.67 3.08
CA VAL A 69 4.27 -13.06 2.64
C VAL A 69 2.88 -13.62 2.28
N ALA A 70 2.81 -14.37 1.17
CA ALA A 70 1.56 -14.87 0.57
C ALA A 70 0.61 -13.81 -0.02
N PHE A 71 1.10 -12.60 -0.26
CA PHE A 71 0.39 -11.58 -1.05
C PHE A 71 1.21 -11.18 -2.27
N GLU A 72 0.52 -10.74 -3.32
CA GLU A 72 1.12 -10.18 -4.54
C GLU A 72 0.38 -8.89 -4.92
N THR A 73 1.04 -8.02 -5.67
CA THR A 73 0.40 -6.82 -6.21
C THR A 73 -0.65 -7.20 -7.24
N LYS A 74 -1.81 -6.57 -7.10
CA LYS A 74 -2.86 -6.56 -8.11
C LYS A 74 -3.08 -5.15 -8.58
N LEU A 75 -3.13 -5.01 -9.90
CA LEU A 75 -3.50 -3.76 -10.55
C LEU A 75 -4.97 -3.46 -10.25
N THR A 76 -5.24 -2.26 -9.77
CA THR A 76 -6.58 -1.73 -9.56
C THR A 76 -6.62 -0.26 -9.94
N THR A 77 -7.78 0.37 -9.77
CA THR A 77 -8.01 1.76 -10.18
C THR A 77 -8.70 2.57 -9.09
N VAL A 78 -8.27 3.81 -8.94
CA VAL A 78 -8.88 4.81 -8.05
C VAL A 78 -9.19 6.09 -8.84
N PRO A 79 -10.18 6.90 -8.43
CA PRO A 79 -10.37 8.21 -9.04
C PRO A 79 -9.21 9.14 -8.66
N ALA A 80 -8.78 9.98 -9.60
CA ALA A 80 -7.83 11.07 -9.40
C ALA A 80 -8.48 12.39 -9.87
N ALA A 81 -7.80 13.52 -9.69
CA ALA A 81 -8.33 14.83 -10.09
C ALA A 81 -8.56 14.96 -11.60
N ASP A 82 -7.74 14.26 -12.41
CA ASP A 82 -7.68 14.34 -13.88
C ASP A 82 -8.25 13.11 -14.59
N THR A 83 -8.50 12.01 -13.88
CA THR A 83 -9.06 10.78 -14.46
C THR A 83 -9.87 9.99 -13.43
N LYS A 84 -10.94 9.34 -13.88
CA LYS A 84 -11.76 8.48 -13.01
C LYS A 84 -11.13 7.10 -12.76
N SER A 85 -10.06 6.74 -13.47
CA SER A 85 -9.49 5.39 -13.48
C SER A 85 -7.96 5.42 -13.46
N CYS A 86 -7.39 6.00 -12.40
CA CYS A 86 -5.94 6.03 -12.21
C CYS A 86 -5.43 4.66 -11.74
N ARG A 87 -4.48 4.09 -12.48
CA ARG A 87 -3.90 2.76 -12.22
C ARG A 87 -2.93 2.79 -11.04
N VAL A 88 -3.14 1.91 -10.06
CA VAL A 88 -2.33 1.75 -8.84
C VAL A 88 -2.31 0.28 -8.42
N TYR A 89 -1.40 -0.10 -7.53
CA TYR A 89 -1.30 -1.48 -7.02
C TYR A 89 -1.72 -1.57 -5.57
N ASN A 90 -2.48 -2.59 -5.21
CA ASN A 90 -2.67 -3.03 -3.84
C ASN A 90 -2.29 -4.50 -3.69
N CYS A 91 -2.00 -4.94 -2.47
CA CYS A 91 -1.65 -6.33 -2.19
C CYS A 91 -2.93 -7.17 -2.05
N LYS A 92 -2.96 -8.34 -2.69
CA LYS A 92 -4.02 -9.35 -2.55
C LYS A 92 -3.42 -10.72 -2.25
N PRO A 93 -4.13 -11.60 -1.53
CA PRO A 93 -3.65 -12.95 -1.29
C PRO A 93 -3.33 -13.68 -2.61
N VAL A 94 -2.22 -14.41 -2.64
CA VAL A 94 -1.92 -15.29 -3.77
C VAL A 94 -3.00 -16.37 -3.85
N GLN A 95 -3.67 -16.51 -4.99
CA GLN A 95 -4.80 -17.45 -5.12
C GLN A 95 -4.37 -18.93 -5.16
N ARG A 96 -3.07 -19.23 -5.06
CA ARG A 96 -2.53 -20.60 -5.07
C ARG A 96 -3.03 -21.50 -3.92
N PHE A 97 -3.71 -20.95 -2.91
CA PHE A 97 -4.26 -21.69 -1.78
C PHE A 97 -5.66 -22.27 -2.02
N PHE A 98 -6.36 -21.93 -3.11
CA PHE A 98 -7.71 -22.44 -3.39
C PHE A 98 -7.77 -23.62 -4.37
N ASP A 99 -6.63 -24.06 -4.92
CA ASP A 99 -6.54 -25.12 -5.94
C ASP A 99 -5.98 -26.45 -5.41
N ARG A 100 -6.03 -26.74 -4.09
CA ARG A 100 -5.57 -28.00 -3.51
C ARG A 100 -6.60 -28.64 -2.58
#